data_AF-A0A953Z1I5-F1
#
_entry.id   AF-A0A953Z1I5-F1
#
_cell.length_a   1.000
_cell.length_b   1.000
_cell.length_c   1.000
_cell.angle_alpha   90.00
_cell.angle_beta   90.00
_cell.angle_gamma   90.00
#
_symmetry.space_group_name_H-M   'P 1'
#
loop_
_entity.id
_entity.type
_entity.pdbx_description
1 polymer ?
#
loop_
_entity_poly.entity_id
_entity_poly.type
_entity_poly.pdbx_seq_one_letter_code
_entity_poly.pdbx_strand_id
1 'polypeptide(L)'
;MRTSDQITALRKEGKLDEAYEMAKSWLADGSHQRGAESSLAWVIDAKIGAALKAGEHKRKGFSAETVSEVENLLYEYMALKEISRPGLVHSLILGRVLKVADRWDGFLRFVRWWGLDRFREEDFQPTKSGKKEHPPLFVRFMRSFAKSALASNDRAPLVLDDVIFVMEVLDRALRKLGEDEWLPLYYGRFLLSINNTEKAYPMLLQALRIRPREGWAWLELAAACRFQPERERICLGYGLELERNANKARPARLHLASKLAEAGHHDEAAYHLSQALKGFEGENEALSALAASDWYQQRAAGKIPAPASYEEAALELIFSDLGAPTLGVIDAVNPKRRVAHVSFANEVDTVLEFAAFPTLSEWGLGAVVEAWFGKNQETPLRLKRGDDGVEIERFLLTAKGKIRRRADQPFAFISGTVDAFVAPDLVSAHGLVNGQEATMRAVYAKKPNGLSRGWRALSVLELGEAPEQPAADETQKPKRKRRKARKDKSPTDSEPHSVETEESTTSEAQAGSIEAAPPIPQVDAAPVSDVPSEPKAPEPVSTSDPSA
;
A
#
# COMPACT_ATOMS: atom_id res chain seq x y z
N MET A 1 -35.77 3.54 42.36
CA MET A 1 -34.96 3.35 41.14
C MET A 1 -34.59 4.72 40.63
N ARG A 2 -33.34 5.00 40.24
CA ARG A 2 -32.98 6.33 39.71
C ARG A 2 -33.61 6.49 38.32
N THR A 3 -34.05 7.70 37.96
CA THR A 3 -34.67 7.99 36.65
C THR A 3 -33.80 7.53 35.49
N SER A 4 -32.48 7.69 35.60
CA SER A 4 -31.49 7.20 34.62
C SER A 4 -31.55 5.69 34.38
N ASP A 5 -31.82 4.90 35.42
CA ASP A 5 -31.85 3.43 35.33
C ASP A 5 -33.11 2.99 34.58
N GLN A 6 -34.23 3.68 34.81
CA GLN A 6 -35.51 3.42 34.13
C GLN A 6 -35.41 3.74 32.64
N ILE A 7 -34.86 4.90 32.29
CA ILE A 7 -34.60 5.28 30.88
C ILE A 7 -33.69 4.25 30.21
N THR A 8 -32.64 3.81 30.91
CA THR A 8 -31.71 2.80 30.39
C THR A 8 -32.39 1.46 30.15
N ALA A 9 -33.29 1.03 31.04
CA ALA A 9 -34.06 -0.20 30.90
C ALA A 9 -34.99 -0.13 29.67
N LEU A 10 -35.80 0.93 29.57
CA LEU A 10 -36.69 1.15 28.42
C LEU A 10 -35.95 1.15 27.08
N ARG A 11 -34.79 1.83 27.03
CA ARG A 11 -33.93 1.84 25.85
C ARG A 11 -33.44 0.44 25.47
N LYS A 12 -33.00 -0.36 26.45
CA LYS A 12 -32.52 -1.73 26.23
C LYS A 12 -33.63 -2.70 25.84
N GLU A 13 -34.85 -2.46 26.30
CA GLU A 13 -36.07 -3.19 25.89
C GLU A 13 -36.55 -2.82 24.47
N GLY A 14 -35.99 -1.78 23.85
CA GLY A 14 -36.40 -1.30 22.53
C GLY A 14 -37.59 -0.35 22.55
N LYS A 15 -38.10 0.04 23.73
CA LYS A 15 -39.17 1.03 23.92
C LYS A 15 -38.62 2.45 23.80
N LEU A 16 -38.13 2.80 22.61
CA LEU A 16 -37.34 4.01 22.40
C LEU A 16 -38.14 5.30 22.55
N ASP A 17 -39.43 5.31 22.19
CA ASP A 17 -40.28 6.49 22.34
C ASP A 17 -40.60 6.78 23.80
N GLU A 18 -40.94 5.75 24.59
CA GLU A 18 -41.13 5.88 26.04
C GLU A 18 -39.84 6.35 26.75
N ALA A 19 -38.69 5.77 26.38
CA ALA A 19 -37.40 6.20 26.92
C ALA A 19 -37.06 7.66 26.59
N TYR A 20 -37.43 8.10 25.38
CA TYR A 20 -37.18 9.46 24.89
C TYR A 20 -38.06 10.49 25.60
N GLU A 21 -39.37 10.24 25.71
CA GLU A 21 -40.29 11.12 26.46
C GLU A 21 -39.91 11.22 27.94
N MET A 22 -39.51 10.10 28.56
CA MET A 22 -39.04 10.09 29.94
C MET A 22 -37.72 10.88 30.11
N ALA A 23 -36.81 10.81 29.15
CA ALA A 23 -35.57 11.59 29.19
C ALA A 23 -35.83 13.09 28.95
N LYS A 24 -36.77 13.46 28.06
CA LYS A 24 -37.16 14.86 27.77
C LYS A 24 -37.87 15.51 28.95
N SER A 25 -38.81 14.80 29.58
CA SER A 25 -39.48 15.28 30.80
C SER A 25 -38.49 15.51 31.93
N TRP A 26 -37.60 14.54 32.18
CA TRP A 26 -36.56 14.70 33.19
C TRP A 26 -35.62 15.89 32.91
N LEU A 27 -35.29 16.15 31.65
CA LEU A 27 -34.49 17.33 31.26
C LEU A 27 -35.24 18.65 31.51
N ALA A 28 -36.55 18.69 31.25
CA ALA A 28 -37.40 19.87 31.45
C ALA A 28 -37.59 20.22 32.93
N ASP A 29 -37.60 19.21 33.82
CA ASP A 29 -37.79 19.38 35.26
C ASP A 29 -36.62 20.10 35.95
N GLY A 30 -35.49 20.34 35.26
CA GLY A 30 -34.34 21.11 35.75
C GLY A 30 -33.54 20.47 36.90
N SER A 31 -34.04 19.38 37.49
CA SER A 31 -33.38 18.64 38.56
C SER A 31 -32.32 17.68 37.99
N HIS A 32 -31.04 17.95 38.27
CA HIS A 32 -29.89 17.12 37.85
C HIS A 32 -29.63 17.05 36.32
N GLN A 33 -29.47 18.22 35.67
CA GLN A 33 -29.16 18.39 34.23
C GLN A 33 -28.08 17.42 33.68
N ARG A 34 -26.97 17.19 34.41
CA ARG A 34 -25.88 16.31 33.94
C ARG A 34 -26.32 14.87 33.66
N GLY A 35 -27.20 14.30 34.49
CA GLY A 35 -27.68 12.92 34.32
C GLY A 35 -28.72 12.81 33.20
N ALA A 36 -29.59 13.81 33.10
CA ALA A 36 -30.67 13.86 32.13
C ALA A 36 -30.14 13.99 30.68
N GLU A 37 -29.21 14.91 30.42
CA GLU A 37 -28.65 15.07 29.06
C GLU A 37 -27.85 13.85 28.60
N SER A 38 -27.07 13.24 29.50
CA SER A 38 -26.37 11.98 29.18
C SER A 38 -27.35 10.86 28.85
N SER A 39 -28.45 10.74 29.60
CA SER A 39 -29.47 9.72 29.37
C SER A 39 -30.19 9.96 28.04
N LEU A 40 -30.55 11.20 27.73
CA LEU A 40 -31.15 11.59 26.45
C LEU A 40 -30.20 11.32 25.28
N ALA A 41 -28.90 11.62 25.40
CA ALA A 41 -27.91 11.32 24.36
C ALA A 41 -27.86 9.82 24.01
N TRP A 42 -27.93 8.94 25.01
CA TRP A 42 -27.97 7.50 24.79
C TRP A 42 -29.26 7.02 24.12
N VAL A 43 -30.38 7.68 24.37
CA VAL A 43 -31.65 7.39 23.70
C VAL A 43 -31.60 7.90 22.25
N ILE A 44 -31.07 9.10 22.00
CA ILE A 44 -30.86 9.64 20.66
C ILE A 44 -30.00 8.71 19.82
N ASP A 45 -28.87 8.22 20.35
CA ASP A 45 -28.04 7.21 19.66
C ASP A 45 -28.85 5.98 19.23
N ALA A 46 -29.68 5.46 20.14
CA ALA A 46 -30.52 4.29 19.87
C ALA A 46 -31.60 4.59 18.82
N LYS A 47 -32.24 5.76 18.87
CA LYS A 47 -33.24 6.20 17.88
C LYS A 47 -32.62 6.39 16.49
N ILE A 48 -31.47 7.05 16.38
CA ILE A 48 -30.71 7.14 15.12
C ILE A 48 -30.41 5.72 14.59
N GLY A 49 -29.99 4.82 15.49
CA GLY A 49 -29.77 3.42 15.14
C GLY A 49 -31.00 2.70 14.58
N ALA A 50 -32.16 2.91 15.19
CA ALA A 50 -33.42 2.33 14.75
C ALA A 50 -33.88 2.90 13.40
N ALA A 51 -33.82 4.23 13.22
CA ALA A 51 -34.13 4.91 11.97
C ALA A 51 -33.29 4.38 10.81
N LEU A 52 -31.97 4.28 11.01
CA LEU A 52 -31.07 3.72 10.00
C LEU A 52 -31.38 2.24 9.71
N LYS A 53 -31.70 1.43 10.73
CA LYS A 53 -32.06 0.03 10.49
C LYS A 53 -33.37 -0.11 9.70
N ALA A 54 -34.35 0.75 9.96
CA ALA A 54 -35.63 0.75 9.26
C ALA A 54 -35.51 1.27 7.81
N GLY A 55 -34.68 2.29 7.59
CA GLY A 55 -34.51 2.95 6.29
C GLY A 55 -33.46 2.32 5.36
N GLU A 56 -32.75 1.27 5.78
CA GLU A 56 -31.67 0.68 4.99
C GLU A 56 -32.19 -0.11 3.78
N HIS A 57 -32.04 0.43 2.57
CA HIS A 57 -32.38 -0.27 1.34
C HIS A 57 -31.13 -0.75 0.58
N LYS A 58 -30.97 -2.08 0.43
CA LYS A 58 -29.76 -2.74 -0.12
C LYS A 58 -29.22 -2.17 -1.43
N ARG A 59 -30.08 -1.63 -2.31
CA ARG A 59 -29.68 -1.07 -3.62
C ARG A 59 -29.73 0.45 -3.71
N LYS A 60 -30.51 1.12 -2.84
CA LYS A 60 -30.80 2.56 -2.98
C LYS A 60 -30.17 3.40 -1.88
N GLY A 61 -29.58 2.78 -0.86
CA GLY A 61 -29.09 3.48 0.33
C GLY A 61 -30.25 3.98 1.20
N PHE A 62 -30.04 5.08 1.91
CA PHE A 62 -31.05 5.73 2.75
C PHE A 62 -31.91 6.71 1.95
N SER A 63 -33.20 6.79 2.30
CA SER A 63 -34.14 7.75 1.72
C SER A 63 -33.95 9.15 2.31
N ALA A 64 -34.50 10.17 1.66
CA ALA A 64 -34.45 11.55 2.17
C ALA A 64 -35.12 11.67 3.54
N GLU A 65 -36.22 10.94 3.76
CA GLU A 65 -36.96 10.92 5.03
C GLU A 65 -36.10 10.35 6.16
N THR A 66 -35.35 9.28 5.89
CA THR A 66 -34.42 8.70 6.88
C THR A 66 -33.30 9.67 7.23
N VAL A 67 -32.76 10.37 6.23
CA VAL A 67 -31.73 11.39 6.45
C VAL A 67 -32.27 12.53 7.30
N SER A 68 -33.47 13.03 7.00
CA SER A 68 -34.14 14.10 7.76
C SER A 68 -34.45 13.68 9.21
N GLU A 69 -34.88 12.43 9.44
CA GLU A 69 -35.11 11.92 10.80
C GLU A 69 -33.81 11.89 11.61
N VAL A 70 -32.72 11.39 11.03
CA VAL A 70 -31.40 11.37 11.65
C VAL A 70 -30.90 12.78 11.94
N GLU A 71 -31.10 13.71 10.99
CA GLU A 71 -30.73 15.12 11.14
C GLU A 71 -31.49 15.80 12.30
N ASN A 72 -32.80 15.58 12.42
CA ASN A 72 -33.59 16.15 13.52
C ASN A 72 -33.09 15.68 14.90
N LEU A 73 -32.84 14.37 15.04
CA LEU A 73 -32.27 13.80 16.26
C LEU A 73 -30.86 14.33 16.55
N LEU A 74 -30.07 14.60 15.51
CA LEU A 74 -28.74 15.20 15.64
C LEU A 74 -28.81 16.63 16.15
N TYR A 75 -29.74 17.47 15.66
CA TYR A 75 -29.89 18.83 16.17
C TYR A 75 -30.21 18.86 17.66
N GLU A 76 -31.05 17.93 18.13
CA GLU A 76 -31.33 17.79 19.57
C GLU A 76 -30.08 17.38 20.34
N TYR A 77 -29.31 16.42 19.82
CA TYR A 77 -28.04 16.02 20.43
C TYR A 77 -27.03 17.16 20.49
N MET A 78 -26.98 17.99 19.46
CA MET A 78 -26.08 19.15 19.38
C MET A 78 -26.42 20.21 20.43
N ALA A 79 -27.70 20.33 20.81
CA ALA A 79 -28.18 21.27 21.81
C ALA A 79 -27.79 20.89 23.26
N LEU A 80 -27.41 19.64 23.51
CA LEU A 80 -26.94 19.17 24.82
C LEU A 80 -25.59 19.82 25.17
N LYS A 81 -25.45 20.34 26.39
CA LYS A 81 -24.29 21.13 26.86
C LYS A 81 -23.46 20.40 27.92
N GLU A 82 -24.11 19.66 28.81
CA GLU A 82 -23.55 18.95 29.96
C GLU A 82 -23.24 17.48 29.62
N ILE A 83 -22.80 17.20 28.39
CA ILE A 83 -22.39 15.86 27.94
C ILE A 83 -20.89 15.80 27.67
N SER A 84 -20.26 14.67 28.03
CA SER A 84 -18.84 14.45 27.78
C SER A 84 -18.55 14.41 26.27
N ARG A 85 -17.67 15.31 25.82
CA ARG A 85 -17.16 15.38 24.45
C ARG A 85 -15.63 15.58 24.52
N PRO A 86 -14.80 14.57 24.16
CA PRO A 86 -15.19 13.26 23.63
C PRO A 86 -15.84 12.33 24.68
N GLY A 87 -16.52 11.29 24.21
CA GLY A 87 -17.17 10.26 25.04
C GLY A 87 -17.75 9.13 24.19
N LEU A 88 -18.02 7.96 24.77
CA LEU A 88 -18.45 6.78 24.00
C LEU A 88 -19.71 7.04 23.16
N VAL A 89 -20.73 7.66 23.75
CA VAL A 89 -21.97 8.01 23.00
C VAL A 89 -21.70 8.99 21.86
N HIS A 90 -20.71 9.89 22.01
CA HIS A 90 -20.29 10.82 20.96
C HIS A 90 -19.69 10.05 19.77
N SER A 91 -18.76 9.13 20.02
CA SER A 91 -18.16 8.28 18.99
C SER A 91 -19.20 7.39 18.29
N LEU A 92 -20.15 6.83 19.04
CA LEU A 92 -21.23 5.99 18.47
C LEU A 92 -22.15 6.80 17.56
N ILE A 93 -22.58 7.98 17.98
CA ILE A 93 -23.40 8.89 17.17
C ILE A 93 -22.65 9.23 15.88
N LEU A 94 -21.37 9.61 15.96
CA LEU A 94 -20.57 9.89 14.77
C LEU A 94 -20.54 8.69 13.81
N GLY A 95 -20.28 7.49 14.34
CA GLY A 95 -20.29 6.26 13.56
C GLY A 95 -21.60 6.00 12.82
N ARG A 96 -22.74 6.45 13.35
CA ARG A 96 -24.05 6.40 12.71
C ARG A 96 -24.24 7.51 11.68
N VAL A 97 -23.88 8.75 12.00
CA VAL A 97 -23.94 9.89 11.06
C VAL A 97 -23.17 9.58 9.78
N LEU A 98 -21.99 8.96 9.91
CA LEU A 98 -21.16 8.60 8.76
C LEU A 98 -21.83 7.63 7.78
N LYS A 99 -22.93 6.96 8.15
CA LYS A 99 -23.70 6.12 7.22
C LYS A 99 -24.58 6.91 6.25
N VAL A 100 -24.90 8.17 6.58
CA VAL A 100 -25.76 9.06 5.79
C VAL A 100 -25.03 10.30 5.27
N ALA A 101 -23.74 10.47 5.61
CA ALA A 101 -22.95 11.66 5.31
C ALA A 101 -22.86 11.99 3.80
N ASP A 102 -22.94 10.99 2.93
CA ASP A 102 -22.91 11.15 1.46
C ASP A 102 -24.19 11.76 0.89
N ARG A 103 -25.28 11.77 1.67
CA ARG A 103 -26.63 12.21 1.27
C ARG A 103 -27.16 13.36 2.11
N TRP A 104 -26.37 13.79 3.09
CA TRP A 104 -26.78 14.81 4.04
C TRP A 104 -26.08 16.14 3.74
N ASP A 105 -26.86 17.11 3.30
CA ASP A 105 -26.39 18.45 2.93
C ASP A 105 -25.83 19.23 4.12
N GLY A 106 -26.35 18.94 5.32
CA GLY A 106 -25.86 19.53 6.57
C GLY A 106 -24.51 18.99 7.03
N PHE A 107 -23.92 17.98 6.38
CA PHE A 107 -22.71 17.33 6.89
C PHE A 107 -21.50 18.27 6.99
N LEU A 108 -21.32 19.21 6.05
CA LEU A 108 -20.24 20.20 6.11
C LEU A 108 -20.37 21.11 7.35
N ARG A 109 -21.60 21.57 7.63
CA ARG A 109 -21.93 22.37 8.84
C ARG A 109 -21.74 21.54 10.11
N PHE A 110 -22.11 20.26 10.06
CA PHE A 110 -21.91 19.33 11.16
C PHE A 110 -20.43 19.14 11.47
N VAL A 111 -19.56 18.97 10.47
CA VAL A 111 -18.10 18.85 10.71
C VAL A 111 -17.55 20.11 11.38
N ARG A 112 -18.00 21.30 10.95
CA ARG A 112 -17.63 22.57 11.59
C ARG A 112 -18.05 22.63 13.06
N TRP A 113 -19.25 22.16 13.37
CA TRP A 113 -19.71 22.04 14.76
C TRP A 113 -18.95 20.96 15.54
N TRP A 114 -18.66 19.82 14.91
CA TRP A 114 -18.02 18.65 15.54
C TRP A 114 -16.60 18.99 16.00
N GLY A 115 -15.80 19.57 15.12
CA GLY A 115 -14.39 19.88 15.38
C GLY A 115 -13.49 18.64 15.43
N LEU A 116 -12.18 18.84 15.31
CA LEU A 116 -11.19 17.74 15.24
C LEU A 116 -10.68 17.25 16.61
N ASP A 117 -11.08 17.93 17.68
CA ASP A 117 -10.55 17.67 19.03
C ASP A 117 -11.51 16.83 19.89
N ARG A 118 -12.60 16.32 19.29
CA ARG A 118 -13.65 15.55 19.98
C ARG A 118 -13.62 14.06 19.63
N PHE A 119 -12.43 13.50 19.44
CA PHE A 119 -12.21 12.07 19.21
C PHE A 119 -11.57 11.44 20.44
N ARG A 120 -11.99 10.22 20.78
CA ARG A 120 -11.31 9.43 21.80
C ARG A 120 -10.07 8.77 21.22
N GLU A 121 -9.15 8.31 22.08
CA GLU A 121 -7.98 7.53 21.65
C GLU A 121 -8.37 6.30 20.83
N GLU A 122 -9.47 5.63 21.21
CA GLU A 122 -9.95 4.44 20.49
C GLU A 122 -10.51 4.76 19.10
N ASP A 123 -10.91 6.01 18.84
CA ASP A 123 -11.43 6.43 17.53
C ASP A 123 -10.32 6.51 16.46
N PHE A 124 -9.06 6.47 16.88
CA PHE A 124 -7.88 6.37 16.03
C PHE A 124 -7.42 4.93 15.78
N GLN A 125 -8.11 3.94 16.37
CA GLN A 125 -7.79 2.52 16.18
C GLN A 125 -8.76 1.83 15.19
N PRO A 126 -8.28 0.86 14.39
CA PRO A 126 -9.17 0.04 13.55
C PRO A 126 -10.22 -0.69 14.39
N THR A 127 -11.40 -0.89 13.81
CA THR A 127 -12.51 -1.59 14.46
C THR A 127 -12.84 -2.89 13.73
N LYS A 128 -13.17 -3.96 14.45
CA LYS A 128 -13.56 -5.24 13.87
C LYS A 128 -15.07 -5.44 13.96
N SER A 129 -15.68 -5.82 12.85
CA SER A 129 -17.07 -6.27 12.79
C SER A 129 -17.11 -7.65 12.15
N GLY A 130 -17.16 -8.69 13.00
CA GLY A 130 -17.00 -10.08 12.56
C GLY A 130 -15.61 -10.32 11.96
N LYS A 131 -15.56 -10.79 10.71
CA LYS A 131 -14.32 -11.01 9.95
C LYS A 131 -13.81 -9.77 9.20
N LYS A 132 -14.59 -8.67 9.18
CA LYS A 132 -14.22 -7.44 8.47
C LYS A 132 -13.56 -6.46 9.42
N GLU A 133 -12.40 -5.97 9.02
CA GLU A 133 -11.73 -4.86 9.66
C GLU A 133 -12.15 -3.55 8.97
N HIS A 134 -12.45 -2.55 9.78
CA HIS A 134 -12.84 -1.22 9.35
C HIS A 134 -11.77 -0.22 9.76
N PRO A 135 -11.45 0.77 8.91
CA PRO A 135 -10.54 1.84 9.28
C PRO A 135 -10.99 2.57 10.55
N PRO A 136 -10.07 3.26 11.24
CA PRO A 136 -10.40 4.11 12.39
C PRO A 136 -11.58 5.04 12.12
N LEU A 137 -12.35 5.34 13.16
CA LEU A 137 -13.51 6.25 13.04
C LEU A 137 -13.07 7.63 12.53
N PHE A 138 -11.93 8.12 13.00
CA PHE A 138 -11.34 9.38 12.52
C PHE A 138 -11.03 9.34 11.01
N VAL A 139 -10.41 8.25 10.51
CA VAL A 139 -10.14 8.07 9.06
C VAL A 139 -11.44 8.10 8.26
N ARG A 140 -12.46 7.35 8.72
CA ARG A 140 -13.77 7.31 8.07
C ARG A 140 -14.43 8.69 8.04
N PHE A 141 -14.34 9.43 9.13
CA PHE A 141 -14.85 10.80 9.24
C PHE A 141 -14.18 11.72 8.21
N MET A 142 -12.85 11.73 8.15
CA MET A 142 -12.11 12.59 7.23
C MET A 142 -12.37 12.24 5.76
N ARG A 143 -12.46 10.95 5.42
CA ARG A 143 -12.81 10.51 4.05
C ARG A 143 -14.24 10.93 3.68
N SER A 144 -15.21 10.81 4.58
CA SER A 144 -16.56 11.32 4.35
C SER A 144 -16.58 12.84 4.20
N PHE A 145 -15.80 13.56 5.02
CA PHE A 145 -15.69 15.02 4.93
C PHE A 145 -15.19 15.50 3.56
N ALA A 146 -14.09 14.92 3.07
CA ALA A 146 -13.57 15.26 1.74
C ALA A 146 -14.59 14.99 0.62
N LYS A 147 -15.31 13.85 0.68
CA LYS A 147 -16.36 13.51 -0.28
C LYS A 147 -17.55 14.46 -0.24
N SER A 148 -18.03 14.80 0.96
CA SER A 148 -19.16 15.71 1.12
C SER A 148 -18.78 17.13 0.69
N ALA A 149 -17.54 17.58 0.93
CA ALA A 149 -17.06 18.87 0.43
C ALA A 149 -17.06 18.93 -1.11
N LEU A 150 -16.54 17.89 -1.77
CA LEU A 150 -16.60 17.75 -3.23
C LEU A 150 -18.05 17.76 -3.73
N ALA A 151 -18.91 16.92 -3.17
CA ALA A 151 -20.32 16.82 -3.58
C ALA A 151 -21.11 18.12 -3.35
N SER A 152 -20.77 18.89 -2.32
CA SER A 152 -21.35 20.22 -2.10
C SER A 152 -20.89 21.19 -3.17
N ASN A 153 -19.59 21.24 -3.48
CA ASN A 153 -19.03 22.13 -4.51
C ASN A 153 -19.53 21.80 -5.93
N ASP A 154 -19.73 20.51 -6.24
CA ASP A 154 -20.28 20.07 -7.53
C ASP A 154 -21.73 20.53 -7.75
N ARG A 155 -22.50 20.67 -6.65
CA ARG A 155 -23.89 21.15 -6.71
C ARG A 155 -23.98 22.67 -6.79
N ALA A 156 -23.20 23.35 -5.97
CA ALA A 156 -23.07 24.79 -5.98
C ALA A 156 -21.66 25.16 -5.49
N PRO A 157 -20.93 26.04 -6.20
CA PRO A 157 -19.61 26.47 -5.78
C PRO A 157 -19.60 26.94 -4.32
N LEU A 158 -18.66 26.43 -3.54
CA LEU A 158 -18.51 26.84 -2.15
C LEU A 158 -18.03 28.29 -2.07
N VAL A 159 -18.48 28.99 -1.03
CA VAL A 159 -17.93 30.31 -0.69
C VAL A 159 -16.51 30.17 -0.15
N LEU A 160 -15.71 31.23 -0.25
CA LEU A 160 -14.29 31.21 0.10
C LEU A 160 -14.03 30.74 1.54
N ASP A 161 -14.86 31.14 2.52
CA ASP A 161 -14.72 30.69 3.92
C ASP A 161 -14.85 29.17 4.06
N ASP A 162 -15.80 28.56 3.37
CA ASP A 162 -15.99 27.10 3.40
C ASP A 162 -14.84 26.38 2.68
N VAL A 163 -14.33 26.94 1.59
CA VAL A 163 -13.14 26.41 0.90
C VAL A 163 -11.92 26.42 1.84
N ILE A 164 -11.64 27.55 2.50
CA ILE A 164 -10.54 27.68 3.46
C ILE A 164 -10.71 26.67 4.60
N PHE A 165 -11.91 26.61 5.20
CA PHE A 165 -12.22 25.68 6.27
C PHE A 165 -11.96 24.21 5.87
N VAL A 166 -12.44 23.79 4.70
CA VAL A 166 -12.23 22.43 4.20
C VAL A 166 -10.74 22.14 4.02
N MET A 167 -10.00 23.05 3.40
CA MET A 167 -8.57 22.88 3.17
C MET A 167 -7.78 22.77 4.47
N GLU A 168 -8.00 23.66 5.44
CA GLU A 168 -7.31 23.64 6.74
C GLU A 168 -7.59 22.36 7.54
N VAL A 169 -8.82 21.87 7.49
CA VAL A 169 -9.22 20.63 8.17
C VAL A 169 -8.56 19.42 7.52
N LEU A 170 -8.57 19.33 6.18
CA LEU A 170 -7.95 18.22 5.46
C LEU A 170 -6.42 18.22 5.58
N ASP A 171 -5.78 19.40 5.57
CA ASP A 171 -4.34 19.54 5.81
C ASP A 171 -3.93 19.06 7.20
N ARG A 172 -4.69 19.45 8.24
CA ARG A 172 -4.45 18.98 9.60
C ARG A 172 -4.64 17.47 9.72
N ALA A 173 -5.65 16.92 9.04
CA ALA A 173 -5.90 15.50 9.07
C ALA A 173 -4.80 14.68 8.38
N LEU A 174 -4.29 15.13 7.22
CA LEU A 174 -3.19 14.45 6.53
C LEU A 174 -1.92 14.42 7.38
N ARG A 175 -1.60 15.51 8.09
CA ARG A 175 -0.48 15.52 9.05
C ARG A 175 -0.64 14.51 10.18
N LYS A 176 -1.88 14.26 10.64
CA LYS A 176 -2.17 13.27 11.69
C LYS A 176 -2.22 11.83 11.17
N LEU A 177 -2.73 11.61 9.96
CA LEU A 177 -3.01 10.28 9.42
C LEU A 177 -1.83 9.63 8.70
N GLY A 178 -0.83 10.41 8.27
CA GLY A 178 0.28 9.88 7.48
C GLY A 178 -0.20 9.32 6.14
N GLU A 179 0.27 8.13 5.77
CA GLU A 179 0.00 7.48 4.47
C GLU A 179 -1.39 6.82 4.41
N ASP A 180 -2.47 7.59 4.59
CA ASP A 180 -3.81 7.11 4.28
C ASP A 180 -3.98 6.90 2.77
N GLU A 181 -4.49 5.73 2.39
CA GLU A 181 -4.61 5.34 0.99
C GLU A 181 -5.60 6.20 0.19
N TRP A 182 -6.70 6.67 0.80
CA TRP A 182 -7.84 7.23 0.08
C TRP A 182 -8.09 8.71 0.35
N LEU A 183 -7.69 9.23 1.51
CA LEU A 183 -7.90 10.62 1.88
C LEU A 183 -7.18 11.59 0.93
N PRO A 184 -5.90 11.39 0.55
CA PRO A 184 -5.23 12.23 -0.45
C PRO A 184 -6.01 12.27 -1.77
N LEU A 185 -6.53 11.12 -2.20
CA LEU A 185 -7.30 11.01 -3.43
C LEU A 185 -8.59 11.83 -3.39
N TYR A 186 -9.39 11.72 -2.31
CA TYR A 186 -10.61 12.54 -2.17
C TYR A 186 -10.30 14.03 -2.00
N TYR A 187 -9.21 14.38 -1.30
CA TYR A 187 -8.80 15.77 -1.18
C TYR A 187 -8.33 16.34 -2.51
N GLY A 188 -7.55 15.58 -3.29
CA GLY A 188 -7.12 15.95 -4.64
C GLY A 188 -8.31 16.26 -5.55
N ARG A 189 -9.37 15.45 -5.52
CA ARG A 189 -10.59 15.72 -6.29
C ARG A 189 -11.29 17.00 -5.87
N PHE A 190 -11.41 17.25 -4.56
CA PHE A 190 -11.94 18.53 -4.07
C PHE A 190 -11.07 19.72 -4.53
N LEU A 191 -9.74 19.58 -4.49
CA LEU A 191 -8.83 20.61 -4.97
C LEU A 191 -9.01 20.88 -6.46
N LEU A 192 -9.22 19.84 -7.28
CA LEU A 192 -9.55 19.99 -8.69
C LEU A 192 -10.88 20.73 -8.91
N SER A 193 -11.91 20.44 -8.11
CA SER A 193 -13.22 21.09 -8.23
C SER A 193 -13.18 22.58 -7.91
N ILE A 194 -12.19 23.04 -7.15
CA ILE A 194 -11.91 24.46 -6.89
C ILE A 194 -10.74 25.00 -7.73
N ASN A 195 -10.34 24.28 -8.78
CA ASN A 195 -9.31 24.67 -9.73
C ASN A 195 -7.87 24.75 -9.18
N ASN A 196 -7.60 24.19 -8.00
CA ASN A 196 -6.29 24.16 -7.36
C ASN A 196 -5.48 22.93 -7.82
N THR A 197 -5.03 22.95 -9.07
CA THR A 197 -4.26 21.85 -9.67
C THR A 197 -2.89 21.63 -9.04
N GLU A 198 -2.26 22.72 -8.59
CA GLU A 198 -0.92 22.69 -7.98
C GLU A 198 -0.92 21.81 -6.71
N LYS A 199 -1.90 22.00 -5.83
CA LYS A 199 -2.02 21.19 -4.62
C LYS A 199 -2.67 19.83 -4.88
N ALA A 200 -3.54 19.71 -5.89
CA ALA A 200 -4.16 18.44 -6.25
C ALA A 200 -3.13 17.40 -6.74
N TYR A 201 -2.18 17.83 -7.57
CA TYR A 201 -1.18 16.96 -8.18
C TYR A 201 -0.44 16.06 -7.17
N PRO A 202 0.24 16.57 -6.12
CA PRO A 202 0.97 15.72 -5.17
C PRO A 202 0.05 14.78 -4.37
N MET A 203 -1.20 15.16 -4.12
CA MET A 203 -2.17 14.31 -3.41
C MET A 203 -2.57 13.08 -4.24
N LEU A 204 -2.85 13.31 -5.53
CA LEU A 204 -3.20 12.26 -6.48
C LEU A 204 -2.01 11.36 -6.80
N LEU A 205 -0.82 11.97 -6.91
CA LEU A 205 0.45 11.27 -7.11
C LEU A 205 0.73 10.26 -5.98
N GLN A 206 0.54 10.67 -4.72
CA GLN A 206 0.71 9.80 -3.56
C GLN A 206 -0.21 8.58 -3.61
N ALA A 207 -1.50 8.79 -3.92
CA ALA A 207 -2.48 7.69 -4.00
C ALA A 207 -2.11 6.69 -5.11
N LEU A 208 -1.65 7.18 -6.27
CA LEU A 208 -1.24 6.34 -7.40
C LEU A 208 0.07 5.57 -7.17
N ARG A 209 0.94 6.01 -6.26
CA ARG A 209 2.09 5.20 -5.83
C ARG A 209 1.65 3.96 -5.06
N ILE A 210 0.60 4.08 -4.25
CA ILE A 210 0.05 2.96 -3.49
C ILE A 210 -0.78 2.05 -4.41
N ARG A 211 -1.57 2.63 -5.32
CA ARG A 211 -2.45 1.89 -6.24
C ARG A 211 -2.29 2.34 -7.69
N PRO A 212 -1.19 1.97 -8.35
CA PRO A 212 -0.90 2.40 -9.73
C PRO A 212 -1.86 1.82 -10.76
N ARG A 213 -2.66 0.79 -10.42
CA ARG A 213 -3.64 0.19 -11.35
C ARG A 213 -5.05 0.75 -11.21
N GLU A 214 -5.25 1.81 -10.41
CA GLU A 214 -6.56 2.44 -10.23
C GLU A 214 -6.84 3.43 -11.38
N GLY A 215 -7.46 2.95 -12.46
CA GLY A 215 -7.61 3.70 -13.72
C GLY A 215 -8.26 5.07 -13.59
N TRP A 216 -9.31 5.21 -12.77
CA TRP A 216 -9.97 6.51 -12.59
C TRP A 216 -9.09 7.52 -11.84
N ALA A 217 -8.19 7.08 -10.96
CA ALA A 217 -7.28 7.99 -10.26
C ALA A 217 -6.26 8.62 -11.21
N TRP A 218 -5.86 7.91 -12.28
CA TRP A 218 -5.06 8.48 -13.37
C TRP A 218 -5.82 9.54 -14.17
N LEU A 219 -7.11 9.36 -14.39
CA LEU A 219 -7.94 10.37 -15.06
C LEU A 219 -8.05 11.66 -14.21
N GLU A 220 -8.11 11.53 -12.88
CA GLU A 220 -8.04 12.68 -11.98
C GLU A 220 -6.64 13.33 -12.01
N LEU A 221 -5.56 12.53 -12.01
CA LEU A 221 -4.19 13.06 -12.14
C LEU A 221 -3.98 13.79 -13.48
N ALA A 222 -4.59 13.30 -14.56
CA ALA A 222 -4.59 13.99 -15.85
C ALA A 222 -5.24 15.37 -15.76
N ALA A 223 -6.38 15.50 -15.09
CA ALA A 223 -7.02 16.79 -14.85
C ALA A 223 -6.13 17.75 -14.04
N ALA A 224 -5.34 17.23 -13.09
CA ALA A 224 -4.32 18.01 -12.38
C ALA A 224 -3.16 18.45 -13.29
N CYS A 225 -2.89 17.70 -14.36
CA CYS A 225 -1.83 17.95 -15.33
C CYS A 225 -2.27 18.76 -16.56
N ARG A 226 -3.49 19.30 -16.64
CA ARG A 226 -4.04 19.95 -17.85
C ARG A 226 -3.25 21.13 -18.45
N PHE A 227 -2.25 21.65 -17.72
CA PHE A 227 -1.31 22.68 -18.19
C PHE A 227 0.08 22.11 -18.54
N GLN A 228 0.22 20.78 -18.54
CA GLN A 228 1.43 20.01 -18.79
C GLN A 228 1.08 18.91 -19.82
N PRO A 229 0.99 19.25 -21.12
CA PRO A 229 0.36 18.39 -22.14
C PRO A 229 0.89 16.96 -22.19
N GLU A 230 2.21 16.79 -22.05
CA GLU A 230 2.84 15.47 -22.04
C GLU A 230 2.39 14.62 -20.84
N ARG A 231 2.37 15.20 -19.64
CA ARG A 231 1.93 14.49 -18.43
C ARG A 231 0.45 14.18 -18.46
N GLU A 232 -0.35 15.14 -18.91
CA GLU A 232 -1.80 14.93 -19.12
C GLU A 232 -2.05 13.77 -20.07
N ARG A 233 -1.36 13.74 -21.22
CA ARG A 233 -1.46 12.66 -22.21
C ARG A 233 -1.11 11.31 -21.61
N ILE A 234 0.03 11.21 -20.91
CA ILE A 234 0.47 9.97 -20.25
C ILE A 234 -0.59 9.48 -19.25
N CYS A 235 -1.10 10.38 -18.41
CA CYS A 235 -2.10 10.04 -17.40
C CYS A 235 -3.44 9.61 -18.03
N LEU A 236 -3.92 10.31 -19.06
CA LEU A 236 -5.12 9.93 -19.80
C LEU A 236 -4.95 8.57 -20.47
N GLY A 237 -3.84 8.38 -21.19
CA GLY A 237 -3.55 7.15 -21.92
C GLY A 237 -3.55 5.94 -21.00
N TYR A 238 -2.76 5.98 -19.92
CA TYR A 238 -2.68 4.85 -18.99
C TYR A 238 -3.97 4.67 -18.19
N GLY A 239 -4.63 5.75 -17.76
CA GLY A 239 -5.95 5.67 -17.11
C GLY A 239 -7.00 4.97 -17.99
N LEU A 240 -6.98 5.24 -19.30
CA LEU A 240 -7.87 4.62 -20.29
C LEU A 240 -7.52 3.17 -20.63
N GLU A 241 -6.27 2.75 -20.48
CA GLU A 241 -5.85 1.33 -20.56
C GLU A 241 -6.42 0.52 -19.38
N LEU A 242 -6.51 1.15 -18.21
CA LEU A 242 -7.00 0.52 -16.98
C LEU A 242 -8.53 0.58 -16.83
N GLU A 243 -9.19 1.62 -17.35
CA GLU A 243 -10.65 1.81 -17.22
C GLU A 243 -11.44 0.83 -18.10
N ARG A 244 -12.07 -0.16 -17.44
CA ARG A 244 -12.83 -1.22 -18.11
C ARG A 244 -14.24 -0.79 -18.53
N ASN A 245 -14.79 0.26 -17.91
CA ASN A 245 -16.13 0.73 -18.21
C ASN A 245 -16.11 1.74 -19.37
N ALA A 246 -16.57 1.30 -20.55
CA ALA A 246 -16.59 2.13 -21.76
C ALA A 246 -17.36 3.45 -21.59
N ASN A 247 -18.44 3.47 -20.80
CA ASN A 247 -19.22 4.69 -20.58
C ASN A 247 -18.46 5.69 -19.71
N LYS A 248 -17.74 5.23 -18.68
CA LYS A 248 -16.87 6.08 -17.85
C LYS A 248 -15.65 6.58 -18.60
N ALA A 249 -15.08 5.75 -19.49
CA ALA A 249 -13.93 6.10 -20.30
C ALA A 249 -14.25 7.10 -21.42
N ARG A 250 -15.51 7.17 -21.89
CA ARG A 250 -15.88 7.95 -23.09
C ARG A 250 -15.50 9.43 -23.03
N PRO A 251 -15.78 10.19 -21.94
CA PRO A 251 -15.37 11.60 -21.86
C PRO A 251 -13.85 11.79 -21.94
N ALA A 252 -13.09 10.94 -21.24
CA ALA A 252 -11.63 10.98 -21.28
C ALA A 252 -11.06 10.59 -22.65
N ARG A 253 -11.67 9.63 -23.35
CA ARG A 253 -11.28 9.27 -24.74
C ARG A 253 -11.51 10.42 -25.71
N LEU A 254 -12.64 11.11 -25.58
CA LEU A 254 -12.96 12.29 -26.39
C LEU A 254 -11.93 13.40 -26.17
N HIS A 255 -11.63 13.70 -24.91
CA HIS A 255 -10.64 14.70 -24.54
C HIS A 255 -9.26 14.35 -25.09
N LEU A 256 -8.79 13.11 -24.87
CA LEU A 256 -7.51 12.64 -25.38
C LEU A 256 -7.45 12.66 -26.92
N ALA A 257 -8.52 12.23 -27.61
CA ALA A 257 -8.59 12.25 -29.06
C ALA A 257 -8.48 13.67 -29.63
N SER A 258 -9.18 14.64 -29.03
CA SER A 258 -9.07 16.05 -29.43
C SER A 258 -7.64 16.56 -29.28
N LYS A 259 -7.00 16.30 -28.12
CA LYS A 259 -5.63 16.72 -27.84
C LYS A 259 -4.60 16.11 -28.78
N LEU A 260 -4.74 14.82 -29.08
CA LEU A 260 -3.87 14.14 -30.03
C LEU A 260 -4.05 14.66 -31.46
N ALA A 261 -5.29 14.96 -31.87
CA ALA A 261 -5.56 15.54 -33.17
C ALA A 261 -4.95 16.95 -33.30
N GLU A 262 -5.10 17.80 -32.27
CA GLU A 262 -4.45 19.11 -32.19
C GLU A 262 -2.92 19.02 -32.29
N ALA A 263 -2.33 17.95 -31.74
CA ALA A 263 -0.89 17.67 -31.80
C ALA A 263 -0.44 16.92 -33.08
N GLY A 264 -1.35 16.61 -34.00
CA GLY A 264 -1.05 15.89 -35.26
C GLY A 264 -0.86 14.37 -35.11
N HIS A 265 -1.12 13.79 -33.94
CA HIS A 265 -1.06 12.35 -33.68
C HIS A 265 -2.36 11.64 -34.13
N HIS A 266 -2.67 11.72 -35.42
CA HIS A 266 -3.96 11.29 -35.97
C HIS A 266 -4.28 9.79 -35.80
N ASP A 267 -3.26 8.91 -35.87
CA ASP A 267 -3.46 7.47 -35.70
C ASP A 267 -4.04 7.12 -34.33
N GLU A 268 -3.43 7.70 -33.30
CA GLU A 268 -3.83 7.48 -31.92
C GLU A 268 -5.13 8.21 -31.58
N ALA A 269 -5.30 9.44 -32.09
CA ALA A 269 -6.55 10.18 -31.98
C ALA A 269 -7.73 9.37 -32.55
N ALA A 270 -7.54 8.77 -33.73
CA ALA A 270 -8.56 7.94 -34.38
C ALA A 270 -8.87 6.69 -33.57
N TYR A 271 -7.86 6.06 -32.94
CA TYR A 271 -8.07 4.92 -32.05
C TYR A 271 -9.00 5.31 -30.90
N HIS A 272 -8.67 6.35 -30.13
CA HIS A 272 -9.49 6.75 -28.97
C HIS A 272 -10.89 7.21 -29.37
N LEU A 273 -11.03 7.94 -30.49
CA LEU A 273 -12.33 8.35 -31.01
C LEU A 273 -13.18 7.16 -31.45
N SER A 274 -12.60 6.18 -32.17
CA SER A 274 -13.31 4.95 -32.55
C SER A 274 -13.81 4.16 -31.33
N GLN A 275 -13.01 4.10 -30.26
CA GLN A 275 -13.37 3.47 -29.00
C GLN A 275 -14.43 4.25 -28.21
N ALA A 276 -14.54 5.56 -28.42
CA ALA A 276 -15.59 6.41 -27.82
C ALA A 276 -16.94 6.25 -28.54
N LEU A 277 -16.91 6.13 -29.87
CA LEU A 277 -18.07 5.90 -30.74
C LEU A 277 -18.69 4.51 -30.58
N LYS A 278 -17.90 3.51 -30.21
CA LYS A 278 -18.35 2.11 -30.09
C LYS A 278 -19.53 1.98 -29.11
N GLY A 279 -20.70 1.60 -29.65
CA GLY A 279 -21.93 1.39 -28.87
C GLY A 279 -22.51 2.67 -28.26
N PHE A 280 -22.21 3.84 -28.83
CA PHE A 280 -22.84 5.10 -28.44
C PHE A 280 -24.03 5.41 -29.35
N GLU A 281 -25.21 5.53 -28.75
CA GLU A 281 -26.48 5.80 -29.44
C GLU A 281 -27.08 7.18 -29.06
N GLY A 282 -26.35 7.97 -28.25
CA GLY A 282 -26.81 9.28 -27.79
C GLY A 282 -26.41 10.42 -28.73
N GLU A 283 -26.89 11.62 -28.42
CA GLU A 283 -26.43 12.86 -29.07
C GLU A 283 -25.26 13.45 -28.27
N ASN A 284 -24.14 13.70 -28.94
CA ASN A 284 -23.00 14.43 -28.38
C ASN A 284 -22.35 15.24 -29.50
N GLU A 285 -22.53 16.56 -29.46
CA GLU A 285 -22.07 17.48 -30.50
C GLU A 285 -20.56 17.42 -30.72
N ALA A 286 -19.76 17.39 -29.64
CA ALA A 286 -18.30 17.31 -29.73
C ALA A 286 -17.83 15.99 -30.37
N LEU A 287 -18.48 14.89 -30.02
CA LEU A 287 -18.21 13.58 -30.62
C LEU A 287 -18.56 13.58 -32.11
N SER A 288 -19.72 14.11 -32.48
CA SER A 288 -20.16 14.22 -33.88
C SER A 288 -19.23 15.13 -34.69
N ALA A 289 -18.80 16.26 -34.13
CA ALA A 289 -17.87 17.18 -34.77
C ALA A 289 -16.50 16.53 -35.04
N LEU A 290 -15.93 15.85 -34.03
CA LEU A 290 -14.68 15.11 -34.20
C LEU A 290 -14.83 13.96 -35.20
N ALA A 291 -15.95 13.24 -35.18
CA ALA A 291 -16.21 12.17 -36.13
C ALA A 291 -16.39 12.68 -37.57
N ALA A 292 -16.86 13.91 -37.77
CA ALA A 292 -16.99 14.53 -39.10
C ALA A 292 -15.68 15.11 -39.65
N SER A 293 -14.61 15.17 -38.85
CA SER A 293 -13.35 15.77 -39.25
C SER A 293 -12.64 15.01 -40.38
N ASP A 294 -11.97 15.75 -41.26
CA ASP A 294 -11.25 15.17 -42.40
C ASP A 294 -10.18 14.15 -41.95
N TRP A 295 -9.43 14.46 -40.89
CA TRP A 295 -8.38 13.58 -40.38
C TRP A 295 -8.96 12.24 -39.92
N TYR A 296 -10.12 12.25 -39.27
CA TYR A 296 -10.76 11.03 -38.80
C TYR A 296 -11.34 10.24 -39.96
N GLN A 297 -12.05 10.89 -40.87
CA GLN A 297 -12.65 10.23 -42.04
C GLN A 297 -11.59 9.56 -42.92
N GLN A 298 -10.47 10.26 -43.17
CA GLN A 298 -9.33 9.69 -43.90
C GLN A 298 -8.75 8.48 -43.16
N ARG A 299 -8.59 8.57 -41.83
CA ARG A 299 -7.96 7.49 -41.06
C ARG A 299 -8.86 6.27 -40.87
N ALA A 300 -10.15 6.51 -40.66
CA ALA A 300 -11.18 5.50 -40.42
C ALA A 300 -11.46 4.64 -41.66
N ALA A 301 -11.10 5.10 -42.86
CA ALA A 301 -11.18 4.32 -44.09
C ALA A 301 -10.25 3.08 -44.10
N GLY A 302 -9.25 3.03 -43.20
CA GLY A 302 -8.31 1.92 -43.07
C GLY A 302 -8.29 1.27 -41.69
N LYS A 303 -7.39 0.31 -41.49
CA LYS A 303 -7.17 -0.32 -40.17
C LYS A 303 -6.53 0.69 -39.21
N ILE A 304 -7.21 1.00 -38.12
CA ILE A 304 -6.70 1.86 -37.05
C ILE A 304 -5.82 1.01 -36.11
N PRO A 305 -4.52 1.29 -35.97
CA PRO A 305 -3.64 0.57 -35.06
C PRO A 305 -3.98 0.91 -33.60
N ALA A 306 -3.75 -0.03 -32.70
CA ALA A 306 -3.75 0.27 -31.28
C ALA A 306 -2.49 1.08 -30.92
N PRO A 307 -2.57 2.04 -30.00
CA PRO A 307 -1.40 2.77 -29.52
C PRO A 307 -0.44 1.86 -28.77
N ALA A 308 0.81 2.31 -28.65
CA ALA A 308 1.75 1.75 -27.70
C ALA A 308 1.23 1.95 -26.27
N SER A 309 1.61 1.06 -25.35
CA SER A 309 1.18 1.20 -23.95
C SER A 309 1.85 2.40 -23.29
N TYR A 310 1.07 3.12 -22.50
CA TYR A 310 1.48 4.23 -21.64
C TYR A 310 2.07 3.78 -20.30
N GLU A 311 2.02 2.49 -19.95
CA GLU A 311 2.36 1.99 -18.61
C GLU A 311 3.76 2.41 -18.15
N GLU A 312 4.79 2.24 -18.98
CA GLU A 312 6.15 2.56 -18.57
C GLU A 312 6.35 4.06 -18.32
N ALA A 313 5.83 4.91 -19.21
CA ALA A 313 5.89 6.37 -19.06
C ALA A 313 5.08 6.86 -17.85
N ALA A 314 3.94 6.22 -17.57
CA ALA A 314 3.11 6.52 -16.42
C ALA A 314 3.81 6.14 -15.10
N LEU A 315 4.40 4.95 -15.03
CA LEU A 315 5.18 4.53 -13.86
C LEU A 315 6.40 5.43 -13.65
N GLU A 316 7.11 5.80 -14.72
CA GLU A 316 8.20 6.78 -14.63
C GLU A 316 7.72 8.11 -14.07
N LEU A 317 6.57 8.62 -14.53
CA LEU A 317 6.00 9.87 -14.04
C LEU A 317 5.75 9.85 -12.53
N ILE A 318 5.10 8.80 -12.00
CA ILE A 318 4.70 8.77 -10.59
C ILE A 318 5.84 8.50 -9.63
N PHE A 319 6.96 7.95 -10.12
CA PHE A 319 8.15 7.67 -9.34
C PHE A 319 9.34 8.58 -9.68
N SER A 320 9.12 9.62 -10.49
CA SER A 320 10.18 10.52 -10.99
C SER A 320 10.93 11.32 -9.91
N ASP A 321 10.33 11.48 -8.73
CA ASP A 321 10.94 12.14 -7.56
C ASP A 321 11.67 11.15 -6.62
N LEU A 322 11.47 9.85 -6.79
CA LEU A 322 12.32 8.83 -6.20
C LEU A 322 13.61 8.88 -7.03
N GLY A 323 14.75 9.18 -6.40
CA GLY A 323 16.02 9.40 -7.08
C GLY A 323 16.52 8.21 -7.91
N ALA A 324 17.84 8.11 -8.09
CA ALA A 324 18.41 7.00 -8.86
C ALA A 324 17.98 5.63 -8.27
N PRO A 325 17.66 4.64 -9.13
CA PRO A 325 17.34 3.30 -8.64
C PRO A 325 18.52 2.72 -7.88
N THR A 326 18.21 1.95 -6.85
CA THR A 326 19.19 1.05 -6.23
C THR A 326 19.22 -0.25 -7.02
N LEU A 327 20.42 -0.65 -7.43
CA LEU A 327 20.62 -1.91 -8.10
C LEU A 327 20.60 -3.07 -7.11
N GLY A 328 19.98 -4.17 -7.51
CA GLY A 328 19.92 -5.43 -6.78
C GLY A 328 20.01 -6.62 -7.71
N VAL A 329 20.04 -7.81 -7.11
CA VAL A 329 20.10 -9.07 -7.85
C VAL A 329 19.21 -10.11 -7.20
N ILE A 330 18.48 -10.84 -8.04
CA ILE A 330 17.72 -12.01 -7.59
C ILE A 330 18.69 -13.10 -7.22
N ASP A 331 18.68 -13.51 -5.96
CA ASP A 331 19.70 -14.41 -5.44
C ASP A 331 19.09 -15.71 -4.85
N ALA A 332 17.76 -15.77 -4.77
CA ALA A 332 16.98 -16.99 -4.60
C ALA A 332 15.55 -16.81 -5.15
N VAL A 333 14.98 -17.87 -5.71
CA VAL A 333 13.59 -17.88 -6.20
C VAL A 333 12.86 -19.08 -5.60
N ASN A 334 11.65 -18.86 -5.09
CA ASN A 334 10.77 -19.91 -4.60
C ASN A 334 9.43 -19.87 -5.33
N PRO A 335 9.30 -20.59 -6.47
CA PRO A 335 8.08 -20.57 -7.28
C PRO A 335 6.85 -21.08 -6.53
N LYS A 336 7.00 -22.06 -5.63
CA LYS A 336 5.89 -22.63 -4.83
C LYS A 336 5.31 -21.60 -3.87
N ARG A 337 6.17 -20.81 -3.22
CA ARG A 337 5.77 -19.71 -2.33
C ARG A 337 5.46 -18.42 -3.09
N ARG A 338 5.69 -18.37 -4.41
CA ARG A 338 5.51 -17.20 -5.28
C ARG A 338 6.29 -15.97 -4.80
N VAL A 339 7.53 -16.18 -4.41
CA VAL A 339 8.43 -15.13 -3.93
C VAL A 339 9.82 -15.26 -4.55
N ALA A 340 10.56 -14.16 -4.61
CA ALA A 340 11.99 -14.14 -4.84
C ALA A 340 12.69 -13.32 -3.75
N HIS A 341 13.88 -13.74 -3.35
CA HIS A 341 14.75 -12.96 -2.48
C HIS A 341 15.66 -12.11 -3.37
N VAL A 342 15.75 -10.82 -3.03
CA VAL A 342 16.56 -9.83 -3.73
C VAL A 342 17.48 -9.18 -2.74
N SER A 343 18.77 -9.25 -3.02
CA SER A 343 19.80 -8.49 -2.31
C SER A 343 20.03 -7.17 -3.06
N PHE A 344 20.19 -6.06 -2.36
CA PHE A 344 20.44 -4.74 -2.95
C PHE A 344 21.81 -4.18 -2.54
N ALA A 345 22.35 -3.32 -3.41
CA ALA A 345 23.67 -2.69 -3.21
C ALA A 345 23.74 -1.78 -1.98
N ASN A 346 22.59 -1.29 -1.49
CA ASN A 346 22.46 -0.51 -0.25
C ASN A 346 22.34 -1.39 1.01
N GLU A 347 22.69 -2.67 0.91
CA GLU A 347 22.64 -3.66 1.99
C GLU A 347 21.25 -4.01 2.52
N VAL A 348 20.20 -3.56 1.84
CA VAL A 348 18.83 -4.05 2.05
C VAL A 348 18.69 -5.40 1.36
N ASP A 349 18.22 -6.40 2.10
CA ASP A 349 17.92 -7.73 1.56
C ASP A 349 16.46 -8.03 1.90
N THR A 350 15.63 -8.34 0.90
CA THR A 350 14.18 -8.45 1.09
C THR A 350 13.57 -9.57 0.26
N VAL A 351 12.44 -10.10 0.75
CA VAL A 351 11.63 -11.10 0.04
C VAL A 351 10.49 -10.37 -0.65
N LEU A 352 10.47 -10.45 -1.98
CA LEU A 352 9.48 -9.81 -2.82
C LEU A 352 8.46 -10.83 -3.31
N GLU A 353 7.18 -10.49 -3.17
CA GLU A 353 6.07 -11.34 -3.62
C GLU A 353 5.72 -11.11 -5.08
N PHE A 354 5.47 -12.19 -5.83
CA PHE A 354 5.02 -12.10 -7.22
C PHE A 354 3.65 -11.45 -7.36
N ALA A 355 2.85 -11.43 -6.29
CA ALA A 355 1.58 -10.71 -6.29
C ALA A 355 1.78 -9.18 -6.36
N ALA A 356 2.80 -8.66 -5.67
CA ALA A 356 3.17 -7.24 -5.70
C ALA A 356 3.97 -6.89 -6.97
N PHE A 357 4.83 -7.80 -7.43
CA PHE A 357 5.67 -7.63 -8.62
C PHE A 357 5.52 -8.82 -9.58
N PRO A 358 4.47 -8.85 -10.43
CA PRO A 358 4.19 -10.00 -11.29
C PRO A 358 5.32 -10.38 -12.26
N THR A 359 6.00 -9.37 -12.83
CA THR A 359 7.12 -9.55 -13.76
C THR A 359 8.31 -10.28 -13.14
N LEU A 360 8.45 -10.23 -11.81
CA LEU A 360 9.52 -10.92 -11.08
C LEU A 360 9.48 -12.44 -11.27
N SER A 361 8.30 -13.00 -11.53
CA SER A 361 8.14 -14.44 -11.79
C SER A 361 8.78 -14.91 -13.09
N GLU A 362 9.06 -13.98 -14.01
CA GLU A 362 9.71 -14.23 -15.30
C GLU A 362 11.24 -14.06 -15.19
N TRP A 363 11.73 -13.53 -14.07
CA TRP A 363 13.14 -13.22 -13.87
C TRP A 363 13.82 -14.35 -13.08
N GLY A 364 14.93 -14.85 -13.62
CA GLY A 364 15.67 -15.97 -13.05
C GLY A 364 16.67 -15.56 -11.97
N LEU A 365 17.28 -16.57 -11.33
CA LEU A 365 18.43 -16.39 -10.46
C LEU A 365 19.54 -15.64 -11.20
N GLY A 366 20.11 -14.62 -10.57
CA GLY A 366 21.17 -13.78 -11.14
C GLY A 366 20.67 -12.57 -11.93
N ALA A 367 19.36 -12.44 -12.17
CA ALA A 367 18.81 -11.29 -12.87
C ALA A 367 19.02 -10.00 -12.07
N VAL A 368 19.45 -8.94 -12.76
CA VAL A 368 19.65 -7.62 -12.18
C VAL A 368 18.33 -6.86 -12.10
N VAL A 369 18.13 -6.17 -10.99
CA VAL A 369 16.91 -5.45 -10.66
C VAL A 369 17.26 -4.00 -10.35
N GLU A 370 16.56 -3.07 -10.99
CA GLU A 370 16.53 -1.66 -10.61
C GLU A 370 15.33 -1.43 -9.69
N ALA A 371 15.58 -0.92 -8.48
CA ALA A 371 14.55 -0.73 -7.48
C ALA A 371 14.49 0.72 -6.97
N TRP A 372 13.29 1.28 -6.92
CA TRP A 372 13.02 2.58 -6.32
C TRP A 372 12.36 2.39 -4.96
N PHE A 373 12.98 2.94 -3.93
CA PHE A 373 12.51 2.86 -2.55
C PHE A 373 11.78 4.13 -2.13
N GLY A 374 10.70 3.98 -1.35
CA GLY A 374 10.13 5.08 -0.60
C GLY A 374 11.04 5.51 0.55
N LYS A 375 10.78 6.69 1.11
CA LYS A 375 11.54 7.18 2.27
C LYS A 375 11.36 6.21 3.45
N ASN A 376 12.46 5.70 4.00
CA ASN A 376 12.49 4.75 5.12
C ASN A 376 11.75 3.42 4.88
N GLN A 377 11.65 2.97 3.62
CA GLN A 377 11.04 1.68 3.29
C GLN A 377 12.11 0.65 2.91
N GLU A 378 11.96 -0.58 3.43
CA GLU A 378 12.82 -1.74 3.07
C GLU A 378 12.27 -2.54 1.88
N THR A 379 11.02 -2.29 1.50
CA THR A 379 10.40 -2.87 0.31
C THR A 379 10.34 -1.79 -0.76
N PRO A 380 10.78 -2.09 -2.00
CA PRO A 380 10.73 -1.13 -3.08
C PRO A 380 9.29 -0.82 -3.49
N LEU A 381 9.06 0.39 -4.00
CA LEU A 381 7.78 0.83 -4.57
C LEU A 381 7.66 0.47 -6.06
N ARG A 382 8.79 0.36 -6.76
CA ARG A 382 8.87 -0.03 -8.17
C ARG A 382 10.10 -0.89 -8.42
N LEU A 383 9.93 -1.86 -9.32
CA LEU A 383 11.01 -2.66 -9.88
C LEU A 383 11.04 -2.56 -11.40
N LYS A 384 12.23 -2.61 -11.97
CA LYS A 384 12.49 -2.82 -13.39
C LYS A 384 13.61 -3.83 -13.56
N ARG A 385 13.61 -4.57 -14.67
CA ARG A 385 14.75 -5.42 -15.02
C ARG A 385 15.91 -4.53 -15.46
N GLY A 386 17.05 -4.68 -14.79
CA GLY A 386 18.28 -4.00 -15.14
C GLY A 386 19.10 -4.77 -16.18
N ASP A 387 20.27 -4.24 -16.50
CA ASP A 387 21.26 -4.90 -17.34
C ASP A 387 21.99 -6.00 -16.56
N ASP A 388 21.81 -7.26 -16.98
CA ASP A 388 22.45 -8.42 -16.35
C ASP A 388 23.99 -8.37 -16.45
N GLY A 389 24.55 -7.57 -17.36
CA GLY A 389 25.99 -7.35 -17.55
C GLY A 389 26.63 -6.34 -16.59
N VAL A 390 25.86 -5.56 -15.82
CA VAL A 390 26.41 -4.46 -15.00
C VAL A 390 27.33 -4.96 -13.89
N GLU A 391 28.47 -4.33 -13.65
CA GLU A 391 29.25 -4.58 -12.43
C GLU A 391 29.04 -3.46 -11.43
N ILE A 392 28.89 -3.85 -10.16
CA ILE A 392 28.65 -2.95 -9.03
C ILE A 392 29.75 -3.23 -8.02
N GLU A 393 30.60 -2.23 -7.80
CA GLU A 393 31.74 -2.33 -6.89
C GLU A 393 31.27 -2.86 -5.52
N ARG A 394 31.97 -3.86 -4.99
CA ARG A 394 31.69 -4.49 -3.68
C ARG A 394 30.32 -5.16 -3.53
N PHE A 395 29.53 -5.29 -4.60
CA PHE A 395 28.21 -5.89 -4.53
C PHE A 395 27.97 -6.97 -5.59
N LEU A 396 28.24 -6.71 -6.87
CA LEU A 396 27.96 -7.64 -7.97
C LEU A 396 29.08 -7.57 -9.01
N LEU A 397 29.81 -8.67 -9.22
CA LEU A 397 30.95 -8.68 -10.14
C LEU A 397 31.15 -10.03 -10.82
N THR A 398 32.03 -10.04 -11.81
CA THR A 398 32.54 -11.25 -12.44
C THR A 398 33.76 -11.76 -11.69
N ALA A 399 33.59 -12.85 -10.94
CA ALA A 399 34.66 -13.52 -10.22
C ALA A 399 35.40 -14.48 -11.16
N LYS A 400 36.71 -14.28 -11.33
CA LYS A 400 37.59 -15.18 -12.08
C LYS A 400 38.57 -15.84 -11.13
N GLY A 401 38.79 -17.14 -11.26
CA GLY A 401 39.67 -17.86 -10.35
C GLY A 401 39.62 -19.36 -10.51
N LYS A 402 40.23 -20.05 -9.54
CA LYS A 402 40.25 -21.52 -9.49
C LYS A 402 39.26 -22.05 -8.48
N ILE A 403 38.59 -23.14 -8.85
CA ILE A 403 37.69 -23.86 -7.97
C ILE A 403 38.48 -24.59 -6.89
N ARG A 404 38.16 -24.29 -5.64
CA ARG A 404 38.63 -25.01 -4.45
C ARG A 404 37.49 -25.87 -3.92
N ARG A 405 37.65 -27.19 -4.08
CA ARG A 405 36.68 -28.18 -3.64
C ARG A 405 37.39 -29.34 -2.97
N ARG A 406 36.88 -29.79 -1.83
CA ARG A 406 37.33 -31.04 -1.20
C ARG A 406 36.46 -32.19 -1.71
N ALA A 407 37.04 -33.38 -1.86
CA ALA A 407 36.37 -34.53 -2.46
C ALA A 407 35.09 -34.95 -1.70
N ASP A 408 35.02 -34.68 -0.40
CA ASP A 408 33.95 -35.02 0.53
C ASP A 408 32.88 -33.91 0.68
N GLN A 409 33.04 -32.76 0.02
CA GLN A 409 32.15 -31.61 0.22
C GLN A 409 31.22 -31.38 -0.99
N PRO A 410 29.92 -31.12 -0.75
CA PRO A 410 28.95 -30.89 -1.82
C PRO A 410 29.04 -29.47 -2.40
N PHE A 411 29.70 -28.53 -1.73
CA PHE A 411 29.91 -27.15 -2.17
C PHE A 411 31.37 -26.90 -2.57
N ALA A 412 31.64 -25.73 -3.16
CA ALA A 412 32.99 -25.31 -3.50
C ALA A 412 33.20 -23.82 -3.19
N PHE A 413 34.42 -23.34 -3.41
CA PHE A 413 34.73 -21.91 -3.47
C PHE A 413 35.43 -21.61 -4.79
N ILE A 414 35.22 -20.43 -5.36
CA ILE A 414 36.10 -19.87 -6.37
C ILE A 414 37.06 -18.92 -5.66
N SER A 415 38.37 -19.14 -5.82
CA SER A 415 39.43 -18.28 -5.27
C SER A 415 40.19 -17.60 -6.40
N GLY A 416 40.18 -16.27 -6.40
CA GLY A 416 40.83 -15.44 -7.42
C GLY A 416 40.50 -13.97 -7.20
N THR A 417 39.67 -13.36 -8.07
CA THR A 417 39.21 -11.97 -7.91
C THR A 417 38.58 -11.73 -6.53
N VAL A 418 37.75 -12.67 -6.09
CA VAL A 418 37.14 -12.74 -4.76
C VAL A 418 37.08 -14.19 -4.32
N ASP A 419 36.99 -14.43 -3.00
CA ASP A 419 36.68 -15.76 -2.46
C ASP A 419 35.17 -15.92 -2.32
N ALA A 420 34.52 -16.49 -3.35
CA ALA A 420 33.07 -16.67 -3.38
C ALA A 420 32.65 -18.12 -3.10
N PHE A 421 31.65 -18.29 -2.24
CA PHE A 421 31.01 -19.57 -1.97
C PHE A 421 30.19 -20.02 -3.20
N VAL A 422 30.35 -21.28 -3.58
CA VAL A 422 29.64 -21.91 -4.70
C VAL A 422 28.69 -22.98 -4.14
N ALA A 423 27.39 -22.74 -4.27
CA ALA A 423 26.36 -23.62 -3.71
C ALA A 423 26.36 -25.03 -4.34
N PRO A 424 25.92 -26.07 -3.60
CA PRO A 424 25.92 -27.44 -4.10
C PRO A 424 25.22 -27.66 -5.43
N ASP A 425 24.08 -27.00 -5.63
CA ASP A 425 23.32 -27.13 -6.87
C ASP A 425 24.12 -26.64 -8.08
N LEU A 426 24.89 -25.56 -7.92
CA LEU A 426 25.73 -25.02 -8.99
C LEU A 426 26.95 -25.91 -9.26
N VAL A 427 27.53 -26.48 -8.21
CA VAL A 427 28.62 -27.48 -8.29
C VAL A 427 28.16 -28.72 -9.04
N SER A 428 27.01 -29.28 -8.66
CA SER A 428 26.46 -30.49 -9.28
C SER A 428 26.02 -30.23 -10.73
N ALA A 429 25.36 -29.10 -11.00
CA ALA A 429 24.85 -28.77 -12.33
C ALA A 429 25.97 -28.59 -13.37
N HIS A 430 27.13 -28.08 -12.96
CA HIS A 430 28.25 -27.78 -13.86
C HIS A 430 29.44 -28.73 -13.69
N GLY A 431 29.31 -29.77 -12.86
CA GLY A 431 30.36 -30.77 -12.65
C GLY A 431 31.68 -30.20 -12.14
N LEU A 432 31.65 -29.17 -11.30
CA LEU A 432 32.85 -28.39 -10.94
C LEU A 432 33.88 -29.24 -10.18
N VAL A 433 35.12 -29.26 -10.66
CA VAL A 433 36.22 -30.02 -10.05
C VAL A 433 37.29 -29.11 -9.43
N ASN A 434 38.02 -29.65 -8.45
CA ASN A 434 39.08 -28.90 -7.77
C ASN A 434 40.21 -28.53 -8.73
N GLY A 435 40.67 -27.29 -8.69
CA GLY A 435 41.74 -26.74 -9.52
C GLY A 435 41.29 -26.19 -10.88
N GLN A 436 40.05 -26.44 -11.30
CA GLN A 436 39.50 -25.95 -12.57
C GLN A 436 39.38 -24.43 -12.56
N GLU A 437 39.75 -23.78 -13.67
CA GLU A 437 39.49 -22.35 -13.84
C GLU A 437 38.02 -22.11 -14.16
N ALA A 438 37.47 -21.04 -13.59
CA ALA A 438 36.09 -20.65 -13.83
C ALA A 438 35.94 -19.12 -13.81
N THR A 439 34.98 -18.66 -14.61
CA THR A 439 34.44 -17.30 -14.55
C THR A 439 33.00 -17.41 -14.06
N MET A 440 32.65 -16.73 -12.99
CA MET A 440 31.33 -16.81 -12.35
C MET A 440 30.77 -15.43 -12.04
N ARG A 441 29.45 -15.31 -12.06
CA ARG A 441 28.77 -14.14 -11.51
C ARG A 441 28.68 -14.29 -10.00
N ALA A 442 29.13 -13.28 -9.24
CA ALA A 442 29.13 -13.34 -7.79
C ALA A 442 28.48 -12.09 -7.16
N VAL A 443 27.73 -12.30 -6.07
CA VAL A 443 27.10 -11.25 -5.27
C VAL A 443 27.64 -11.24 -3.84
N TYR A 444 27.76 -10.05 -3.25
CA TYR A 444 28.06 -9.85 -1.84
C TYR A 444 26.77 -9.65 -1.02
N ALA A 445 26.29 -10.74 -0.42
CA ALA A 445 25.00 -10.80 0.27
C ALA A 445 25.12 -11.37 1.69
N LYS A 446 24.07 -11.24 2.50
CA LYS A 446 23.99 -11.93 3.79
C LYS A 446 24.09 -13.44 3.59
N LYS A 447 24.91 -14.08 4.43
CA LYS A 447 24.99 -15.54 4.49
C LYS A 447 23.69 -16.10 5.08
N PRO A 448 23.39 -17.39 4.86
CA PRO A 448 22.18 -18.04 5.40
C PRO A 448 22.05 -17.95 6.93
N ASN A 449 23.14 -17.72 7.66
CA ASN A 449 23.14 -17.54 9.11
C ASN A 449 22.73 -16.14 9.57
N GLY A 450 22.54 -15.18 8.66
CA GLY A 450 22.12 -13.80 8.95
C GLY A 450 23.15 -12.91 9.65
N LEU A 451 24.25 -13.48 10.17
CA LEU A 451 25.21 -12.79 11.04
C LEU A 451 26.38 -12.14 10.31
N SER A 452 26.63 -12.51 9.05
CA SER A 452 27.76 -11.98 8.27
C SER A 452 27.44 -11.95 6.78
N ARG A 453 28.04 -10.99 6.05
CA ARG A 453 28.01 -10.95 4.59
C ARG A 453 29.19 -11.73 4.00
N GLY A 454 29.05 -12.16 2.75
CA GLY A 454 30.10 -12.86 2.02
C GLY A 454 29.79 -12.97 0.55
N TRP A 455 30.83 -13.23 -0.25
CA TRP A 455 30.65 -13.46 -1.67
C TRP A 455 30.02 -14.84 -1.93
N ARG A 456 29.03 -14.86 -2.81
CA ARG A 456 28.35 -16.08 -3.27
C ARG A 456 28.24 -16.07 -4.78
N ALA A 457 28.59 -17.18 -5.42
CA ALA A 457 28.38 -17.39 -6.84
C ALA A 457 26.88 -17.62 -7.14
N LEU A 458 26.38 -16.94 -8.16
CA LEU A 458 25.00 -17.03 -8.65
C LEU A 458 24.91 -17.91 -9.89
N SER A 459 25.86 -17.78 -10.81
CA SER A 459 25.90 -18.52 -12.06
C SER A 459 27.34 -18.72 -12.55
N VAL A 460 27.53 -19.75 -13.38
CA VAL A 460 28.78 -19.99 -14.11
C VAL A 460 28.66 -19.31 -15.47
N LEU A 461 29.65 -18.50 -15.83
CA LEU A 461 29.72 -17.83 -17.13
C LEU A 461 30.63 -18.59 -18.10
N GLU A 462 31.80 -19.03 -17.61
CA GLU A 462 32.77 -19.80 -18.39
C GLU A 462 33.47 -20.82 -17.49
N LEU A 463 33.87 -21.96 -18.07
CA LEU A 463 34.68 -22.98 -17.43
C LEU A 463 35.92 -23.23 -18.27
N GLY A 464 37.08 -23.21 -17.63
CA GLY A 464 38.33 -23.71 -18.20
C GLY A 464 38.37 -25.22 -18.23
N GLU A 465 39.38 -25.76 -18.92
CA GLU A 465 39.61 -27.20 -18.98
C GLU A 465 39.82 -27.79 -17.58
N ALA A 466 39.28 -29.00 -17.37
CA ALA A 466 39.50 -29.72 -16.13
C ALA A 466 41.01 -29.99 -16.00
N PRO A 467 41.62 -29.70 -14.84
CA PRO A 467 43.03 -29.96 -14.64
C PRO A 467 43.28 -31.47 -14.81
N GLU A 468 44.28 -31.82 -15.62
CA GLU A 468 44.74 -33.21 -15.72
C GLU A 468 45.04 -33.72 -14.30
N GLN A 469 44.31 -34.75 -13.88
CA GLN A 469 44.62 -35.43 -12.64
C GLN A 469 46.04 -36.01 -12.78
N PRO A 470 46.99 -35.69 -11.90
CA PRO A 470 48.24 -36.43 -11.89
C PRO A 470 47.89 -37.90 -11.65
N ALA A 471 48.36 -38.76 -12.57
CA ALA A 471 48.28 -40.21 -12.41
C ALA A 471 48.69 -40.56 -10.99
N ALA A 472 47.84 -41.29 -10.28
CA ALA A 472 48.08 -41.68 -8.90
C ALA A 472 49.47 -42.35 -8.81
N ASP A 473 50.43 -41.64 -8.21
CA ASP A 473 51.76 -42.17 -7.96
C ASP A 473 51.64 -43.23 -6.87
N GLU A 474 51.58 -44.48 -7.35
CA GLU A 474 51.46 -45.72 -6.60
C GLU A 474 52.76 -46.04 -5.84
N THR A 475 53.36 -45.09 -5.12
CA THR A 475 54.52 -45.39 -4.26
C THR A 475 54.57 -44.59 -2.97
N GLN A 476 53.72 -44.95 -2.00
CA GLN A 476 54.08 -44.76 -0.59
C GLN A 476 53.97 -46.07 0.21
N LYS A 477 55.11 -46.78 0.26
CA LYS A 477 55.41 -47.79 1.28
C LYS A 477 55.22 -47.22 2.69
N PRO A 478 54.70 -48.01 3.64
CA PRO A 478 54.39 -47.52 4.97
C PRO A 478 55.66 -47.33 5.81
N LYS A 479 55.84 -46.13 6.37
CA LYS A 479 56.84 -45.89 7.43
C LYS A 479 56.36 -46.50 8.75
N ARG A 480 57.04 -47.55 9.16
CA ARG A 480 57.00 -48.12 10.53
C ARG A 480 57.62 -47.16 11.57
N LYS A 481 57.02 -47.21 12.77
CA LYS A 481 57.48 -46.84 14.14
C LYS A 481 56.57 -45.73 14.73
N ARG A 482 55.99 -45.89 15.92
CA ARG A 482 56.61 -46.37 17.16
C ARG A 482 55.54 -46.84 18.17
N ARG A 483 55.83 -47.95 18.86
CA ARG A 483 55.09 -48.49 20.03
C ARG A 483 55.01 -47.44 21.14
N LYS A 484 53.84 -47.28 21.76
CA LYS A 484 53.71 -47.00 23.19
C LYS A 484 52.71 -47.98 23.78
N ALA A 485 53.09 -48.58 24.89
CA ALA A 485 52.50 -49.76 25.47
C ALA A 485 51.35 -49.44 26.45
N ARG A 486 50.44 -50.43 26.55
CA ARG A 486 49.67 -50.87 27.72
C ARG A 486 48.76 -49.86 28.43
N LYS A 487 47.45 -50.15 28.43
CA LYS A 487 46.86 -50.88 29.56
C LYS A 487 45.59 -51.63 29.15
N ASP A 488 45.51 -52.85 29.64
CA ASP A 488 44.45 -53.84 29.44
C ASP A 488 43.11 -53.39 30.06
N LYS A 489 42.00 -53.70 29.38
CA LYS A 489 41.04 -54.69 29.86
C LYS A 489 40.08 -55.07 28.73
N SER A 490 40.08 -56.37 28.47
CA SER A 490 39.27 -57.16 27.54
C SER A 490 37.91 -57.52 28.19
N PRO A 491 37.15 -58.50 27.67
CA PRO A 491 36.28 -58.39 26.50
C PRO A 491 34.88 -58.98 26.82
N THR A 492 33.97 -59.00 25.85
CA THR A 492 33.01 -60.09 25.54
C THR A 492 32.12 -59.56 24.42
N ASP A 493 32.21 -60.11 23.20
CA ASP A 493 31.44 -61.29 22.73
C ASP A 493 29.93 -60.98 22.81
N SER A 494 29.12 -61.08 21.76
CA SER A 494 29.17 -61.98 20.61
C SER A 494 28.18 -61.50 19.52
N GLU A 495 28.61 -61.70 18.28
CA GLU A 495 27.84 -61.96 17.04
C GLU A 495 26.65 -62.96 17.21
N PRO A 496 25.88 -63.30 16.15
CA PRO A 496 24.87 -62.52 15.42
C PRO A 496 23.56 -63.34 15.34
N HIS A 497 22.54 -62.91 14.58
CA HIS A 497 21.62 -63.74 13.77
C HIS A 497 20.49 -62.85 13.23
N SER A 498 20.41 -62.64 11.91
CA SER A 498 19.63 -63.45 10.95
C SER A 498 18.11 -63.26 11.14
N VAL A 499 17.44 -62.41 10.35
CA VAL A 499 16.91 -62.64 8.98
C VAL A 499 15.40 -62.95 9.02
N GLU A 500 14.69 -62.39 8.02
CA GLU A 500 13.29 -62.58 7.56
C GLU A 500 12.34 -61.41 7.90
N THR A 501 12.06 -60.53 6.90
CA THR A 501 10.93 -60.57 5.92
C THR A 501 9.59 -60.51 6.65
N GLU A 502 8.59 -59.70 6.31
CA GLU A 502 8.18 -59.04 5.06
C GLU A 502 6.98 -58.15 5.44
N GLU A 503 6.70 -57.13 4.62
CA GLU A 503 5.38 -56.49 4.50
C GLU A 503 4.80 -55.75 5.71
N SER A 504 3.84 -54.84 5.59
CA SER A 504 3.52 -53.83 4.59
C SER A 504 2.50 -52.91 5.27
N THR A 505 2.36 -51.70 4.73
CA THR A 505 1.19 -50.81 4.87
C THR A 505 0.97 -50.00 6.16
N THR A 506 1.06 -48.69 5.94
CA THR A 506 0.14 -47.62 6.40
C THR A 506 0.05 -47.32 7.89
N SER A 507 0.71 -46.24 8.29
CA SER A 507 0.35 -45.45 9.47
C SER A 507 0.23 -43.98 9.06
N GLU A 508 -1.01 -43.48 9.10
CA GLU A 508 -1.32 -42.06 9.21
C GLU A 508 -0.73 -41.52 10.52
N ALA A 509 0.15 -40.52 10.42
CA ALA A 509 0.71 -39.83 11.57
C ALA A 509 0.07 -38.45 11.73
N GLN A 510 -0.58 -38.29 12.89
CA GLN A 510 -1.19 -37.09 13.41
C GLN A 510 -0.18 -35.93 13.48
N ALA A 511 -0.65 -34.76 13.05
CA ALA A 511 0.03 -33.48 13.21
C ALA A 511 0.09 -33.08 14.69
N GLY A 512 1.30 -33.09 15.25
CA GLY A 512 1.60 -32.53 16.56
C GLY A 512 1.63 -31.00 16.52
N SER A 513 0.83 -30.38 17.39
CA SER A 513 0.88 -28.95 17.71
C SER A 513 2.24 -28.59 18.31
N ILE A 514 2.88 -27.54 17.77
CA ILE A 514 4.06 -26.92 18.38
C ILE A 514 3.64 -25.60 19.03
N GLU A 515 4.01 -25.50 20.29
CA GLU A 515 3.86 -24.41 21.25
C GLU A 515 4.38 -23.04 20.75
N ALA A 516 3.67 -21.99 21.14
CA ALA A 516 4.03 -20.60 20.89
C ALA A 516 5.24 -20.17 21.75
N ALA A 517 6.18 -19.46 21.13
CA ALA A 517 7.33 -18.87 21.79
C ALA A 517 6.92 -17.72 22.74
N PRO A 518 7.63 -17.52 23.87
CA PRO A 518 7.35 -16.45 24.82
C PRO A 518 7.81 -15.07 24.29
N PRO A 519 7.20 -13.96 24.78
CA PRO A 519 7.51 -12.62 24.31
C PRO A 519 8.86 -12.10 24.83
N ILE A 520 9.55 -11.33 23.97
CA ILE A 520 10.81 -10.63 24.24
C ILE A 520 10.54 -9.42 25.17
N PRO A 521 11.40 -9.13 26.17
CA PRO A 521 11.21 -8.01 27.08
C PRO A 521 11.43 -6.66 26.42
N GLN A 522 10.57 -5.69 26.75
CA GLN A 522 10.68 -4.29 26.34
C GLN A 522 11.90 -3.62 26.98
N VAL A 523 12.68 -2.91 26.17
CA VAL A 523 13.80 -2.07 26.63
C VAL A 523 13.26 -0.66 26.85
N ASP A 524 13.34 -0.19 28.10
CA ASP A 524 12.98 1.17 28.50
C ASP A 524 13.83 2.21 27.78
N ALA A 525 13.18 3.16 27.11
CA ALA A 525 13.82 4.33 26.54
C ALA A 525 14.08 5.38 27.64
N ALA A 526 15.34 5.78 27.79
CA ALA A 526 15.78 6.86 28.66
C ALA A 526 15.24 8.24 28.20
N PRO A 527 15.04 9.20 29.13
CA PRO A 527 14.45 10.51 28.82
C PRO A 527 15.47 11.43 28.14
N VAL A 528 15.05 12.06 27.03
CA VAL A 528 15.80 13.14 26.36
C VAL A 528 15.46 14.46 27.03
N SER A 529 16.47 15.11 27.60
CA SER A 529 16.46 16.45 28.18
C SER A 529 16.67 17.55 27.13
N ASP A 530 16.03 18.69 27.39
CA ASP A 530 16.34 20.06 26.98
C ASP A 530 16.23 20.48 25.50
N VAL A 531 15.14 21.20 25.22
CA VAL A 531 14.99 22.11 24.07
C VAL A 531 15.09 23.55 24.59
N PRO A 532 15.96 24.42 24.03
CA PRO A 532 16.03 25.83 24.42
C PRO A 532 14.93 26.66 23.73
N SER A 533 14.36 27.58 24.50
CA SER A 533 13.26 28.49 24.20
C SER A 533 13.49 29.42 23.00
N GLU A 534 12.49 29.56 22.13
CA GLU A 534 12.44 30.59 21.08
C GLU A 534 12.18 32.01 21.64
N PRO A 535 12.70 33.07 20.98
CA PRO A 535 12.54 34.45 21.43
C PRO A 535 11.19 35.07 21.02
N LYS A 536 10.65 35.90 21.94
CA LYS A 536 9.44 36.72 21.77
C LYS A 536 9.52 37.67 20.57
N ALA A 537 8.46 37.70 19.77
CA ALA A 537 8.21 38.72 18.74
C ALA A 537 7.86 40.10 19.37
N PRO A 538 8.24 41.23 18.74
CA PRO A 538 7.91 42.56 19.21
C PRO A 538 6.50 43.02 18.78
N GLU A 539 5.87 43.82 19.64
CA GLU A 539 4.54 44.43 19.43
C GLU A 539 4.53 45.48 18.30
N PRO A 540 3.38 45.69 17.62
CA PRO A 540 3.29 46.64 16.52
C PRO A 540 3.13 48.08 17.01
N VAL A 541 3.95 48.96 16.43
CA VAL A 541 3.93 50.41 16.59
C VAL A 541 2.75 51.01 15.80
N SER A 542 1.96 51.81 16.49
CA SER A 542 0.92 52.70 15.96
C SER A 542 1.52 53.77 15.05
N THR A 543 1.02 53.89 13.82
CA THR A 543 1.21 55.10 13.00
C THR A 543 -0.14 55.62 12.49
N SER A 544 -0.44 56.81 12.96
CA SER A 544 -1.46 57.75 12.53
C SER A 544 -1.31 58.20 11.08
N ASP A 545 -2.44 58.58 10.49
CA ASP A 545 -2.63 59.34 9.24
C ASP A 545 -1.62 60.48 9.01
N PRO A 546 -1.43 60.87 7.74
CA PRO A 546 -2.04 62.13 7.32
C PRO A 546 -2.67 62.14 5.91
N SER A 547 -3.86 62.74 5.86
CA SER A 547 -4.40 63.68 4.87
C SER A 547 -3.95 63.61 3.40
N ALA A 548 -4.90 63.28 2.52
CA ALA A 548 -5.31 64.11 1.37
C ALA A 548 -6.72 63.68 0.90
#